data_AF-A0A1I8AS32-F1
#
_entry.id   AF-A0A1I8AS32-F1
#
_cell.length_a   1.000
_cell.length_b   1.000
_cell.length_c   1.000
_cell.angle_alpha   90.00
_cell.angle_beta   90.00
_cell.angle_gamma   90.00
#
_symmetry.space_group_name_H-M   'P 1'
#
loop_
_entity.id
_entity.type
_entity.pdbx_description
1 polymer ?
#
loop_
_entity_poly.entity_id
_entity_poly.type
_entity_poly.pdbx_seq_one_letter_code
_entity_poly.pdbx_strand_id
1 'polypeptide(L)'
;MLLASLPFGKLLSVVYFLLMLVFLASHLDAVAYTVAATSTRNLREGQDPSPSLRLFWCLMLAVLPLAMLYINASLNTLKTAVILTAIPFIFILMVKIWGLLKWLREDYAAMPAHLIEAQSARLAQGTACDAEQAPRQARQGAPKTLENL
;
A
#
# COMPACT_ATOMS: atom_id res chain seq x y z
N MET A 1 9.82 25.54 -19.95
CA MET A 1 10.35 26.91 -20.16
C MET A 1 11.26 27.37 -19.02
N LEU A 2 10.90 27.16 -17.74
CA LEU A 2 11.75 27.56 -16.60
C LEU A 2 13.15 26.92 -16.57
N LEU A 3 13.28 25.61 -16.82
CA LEU A 3 14.58 24.93 -16.79
C LEU A 3 15.56 25.41 -17.89
N ALA A 4 15.06 25.98 -18.99
CA ALA A 4 15.90 26.51 -20.07
C ALA A 4 16.55 27.87 -19.73
N SER A 5 16.09 28.54 -18.66
CA SER A 5 16.62 29.84 -18.21
C SER A 5 17.79 29.71 -17.21
N LEU A 6 18.17 28.49 -16.81
CA LEU A 6 19.33 28.24 -15.95
C LEU A 6 20.60 28.00 -16.80
N PRO A 7 21.78 28.52 -16.42
CA PRO A 7 23.03 28.39 -17.18
C PRO A 7 23.59 26.95 -17.34
N PHE A 8 22.83 25.92 -16.93
CA PHE A 8 23.09 24.49 -17.18
C PHE A 8 21.81 23.71 -17.54
N GLY A 9 20.81 24.41 -18.10
CA GLY A 9 19.44 23.93 -18.26
C GLY A 9 19.27 22.63 -19.05
N LYS A 10 20.12 22.37 -20.05
CA LYS A 10 20.05 21.13 -20.85
C LYS A 10 20.38 19.88 -20.03
N LEU A 11 21.40 19.96 -19.16
CA LEU A 11 21.77 18.85 -18.26
C LEU A 11 20.69 18.62 -17.20
N LEU A 12 20.19 19.70 -16.60
CA LEU A 12 19.12 19.63 -15.60
C LEU A 12 17.81 19.08 -16.18
N SER A 13 17.45 19.40 -17.42
CA SER A 13 16.28 18.82 -18.08
C SER A 13 16.38 17.29 -18.21
N VAL A 14 17.56 16.76 -18.55
CA VAL A 14 17.76 15.30 -18.66
C VAL A 14 17.66 14.63 -17.30
N VAL A 15 18.32 15.19 -16.27
CA VAL A 15 18.23 14.67 -14.90
C VAL A 15 16.79 14.73 -14.38
N TYR A 16 16.11 15.86 -14.59
CA TYR A 16 14.71 16.04 -14.18
C TYR A 16 13.78 15.04 -14.88
N PHE A 17 13.99 14.78 -16.17
CA PHE A 17 13.23 13.77 -16.90
C PHE A 17 13.43 12.36 -16.29
N LEU A 18 14.67 11.98 -15.98
CA LEU A 18 14.95 10.71 -15.31
C LEU A 18 14.31 10.61 -13.93
N LEU A 19 14.38 11.68 -13.13
CA LEU A 19 13.74 11.74 -11.82
C LEU A 19 12.23 11.61 -11.92
N MET A 20 11.58 12.30 -12.86
CA MET A 20 10.15 12.17 -13.10
C MET A 20 9.77 10.76 -13.52
N LEU A 21 10.57 10.11 -14.36
CA LEU A 21 10.32 8.75 -14.81
C LEU A 21 10.42 7.74 -13.65
N VAL A 22 11.46 7.82 -12.82
CA VAL A 22 11.65 6.92 -11.66
C VAL A 22 10.58 7.18 -10.57
N PHE A 23 10.26 8.45 -10.32
CA PHE A 23 9.20 8.83 -9.38
C PHE A 23 7.84 8.31 -9.85
N LEU A 24 7.52 8.47 -11.13
CA LEU A 24 6.28 7.97 -11.70
C LEU A 24 6.19 6.44 -11.62
N ALA A 25 7.28 5.73 -11.95
CA ALA A 25 7.32 4.27 -11.86
C ALA A 25 7.08 3.77 -10.42
N SER A 26 7.75 4.37 -9.44
CA SER A 26 7.61 3.99 -8.02
C SER A 26 6.21 4.35 -7.47
N HIS A 27 5.65 5.48 -7.90
CA HIS A 27 4.31 5.90 -7.50
C HIS A 27 3.24 4.96 -8.05
N LEU A 28 3.32 4.61 -9.34
CA LEU A 28 2.38 3.68 -9.97
C LEU A 28 2.47 2.27 -9.37
N ASP A 29 3.67 1.80 -9.02
CA ASP A 29 3.88 0.51 -8.35
C ASP A 29 3.20 0.47 -6.97
N ALA A 30 3.38 1.51 -6.15
CA ALA A 30 2.72 1.62 -4.84
C ALA A 30 1.18 1.68 -4.94
N VAL A 31 0.66 2.39 -5.95
CA VAL A 31 -0.79 2.47 -6.19
C VAL A 31 -1.34 1.13 -6.67
N ALA A 32 -0.67 0.47 -7.61
CA ALA A 32 -1.07 -0.86 -8.10
C ALA A 32 -1.07 -1.90 -6.98
N TYR A 33 -0.06 -1.89 -6.11
CA TYR A 33 0.01 -2.73 -4.93
C TYR A 33 -1.16 -2.48 -3.98
N THR A 34 -1.43 -1.22 -3.63
CA THR A 34 -2.52 -0.84 -2.72
C THR A 34 -3.87 -1.28 -3.29
N VAL A 35 -4.11 -1.08 -4.59
CA VAL A 35 -5.35 -1.51 -5.24
C VAL A 35 -5.47 -3.03 -5.26
N ALA A 36 -4.40 -3.76 -5.58
CA ALA A 36 -4.39 -5.23 -5.55
C ALA A 36 -4.67 -5.78 -4.14
N ALA A 37 -4.09 -5.15 -3.11
CA ALA A 37 -4.33 -5.49 -1.71
C ALA A 37 -5.78 -5.21 -1.28
N THR A 38 -6.36 -4.08 -1.70
CA THR A 38 -7.77 -3.76 -1.40
C THR A 38 -8.78 -4.63 -2.18
N SER A 39 -8.41 -5.07 -3.38
CA SER A 39 -9.25 -5.94 -4.23
C SER A 39 -9.25 -7.41 -3.79
N THR A 40 -8.26 -7.82 -2.99
CA THR A 40 -8.17 -9.20 -2.49
C THR A 40 -8.82 -9.27 -1.10
N ARG A 41 -10.11 -9.58 -1.06
CA ARG A 41 -10.80 -9.90 0.20
C ARG A 41 -10.44 -11.33 0.57
N ASN A 42 -9.84 -11.52 1.75
CA ASN A 42 -9.50 -12.81 2.34
C ASN A 42 -8.19 -13.45 1.82
N LEU A 43 -7.07 -12.78 2.08
CA LEU A 43 -5.76 -13.42 2.01
C LEU A 43 -5.34 -13.77 3.44
N ARG A 44 -5.23 -15.07 3.70
CA ARG A 44 -4.67 -15.66 4.93
C ARG A 44 -3.37 -14.94 5.29
N GLU A 45 -3.17 -14.66 6.58
CA GLU A 45 -1.96 -14.00 7.10
C GLU A 45 -0.70 -14.69 6.55
N GLY A 46 0.09 -13.96 5.73
CA GLY A 46 1.33 -14.45 5.15
C GLY A 46 1.33 -14.83 3.65
N GLN A 47 0.23 -14.68 2.90
CA GLN A 47 0.29 -14.74 1.44
C GLN A 47 0.31 -13.34 0.84
N ASP A 48 1.33 -13.06 0.02
CA ASP A 48 1.40 -11.86 -0.80
C ASP A 48 0.30 -11.88 -1.88
N PRO A 49 -0.37 -10.74 -2.17
CA PRO A 49 -1.26 -10.67 -3.33
C PRO A 49 -0.48 -11.07 -4.57
N SER A 50 -1.03 -12.05 -5.31
CA SER A 50 -0.31 -12.73 -6.39
C SER A 50 0.31 -11.73 -7.36
N PRO A 51 1.57 -11.93 -7.79
CA PRO A 51 2.28 -10.98 -8.64
C PRO A 51 1.52 -10.70 -9.95
N SER A 52 0.74 -11.66 -10.44
CA SER A 52 -0.13 -11.50 -11.61
C SER A 52 -1.25 -10.47 -11.40
N LEU A 53 -1.85 -10.39 -10.20
CA LEU A 53 -2.90 -9.40 -9.90
C LEU A 53 -2.31 -7.99 -9.79
N ARG A 54 -1.12 -7.85 -9.21
CA ARG A 54 -0.39 -6.57 -9.16
C ARG A 54 -0.08 -6.08 -10.58
N LEU A 55 0.40 -6.97 -11.46
CA LEU A 55 0.71 -6.64 -12.85
C LEU A 55 -0.55 -6.25 -13.64
N PHE A 56 -1.68 -6.94 -13.41
CA PHE A 56 -2.96 -6.60 -14.01
C PHE A 56 -3.43 -5.19 -13.64
N TRP A 57 -3.39 -4.83 -12.34
CA TRP A 57 -3.78 -3.49 -11.89
C TRP A 57 -2.80 -2.41 -12.34
N CYS A 58 -1.50 -2.70 -12.37
CA CYS A 58 -0.49 -1.81 -12.93
C CYS A 58 -0.78 -1.49 -14.41
N LEU A 59 -1.11 -2.51 -15.21
CA LEU A 59 -1.45 -2.32 -16.62
C LEU A 59 -2.73 -1.48 -16.78
N MET A 60 -3.76 -1.74 -15.97
CA MET A 60 -4.99 -0.93 -15.96
C MET A 60 -4.71 0.55 -15.63
N LEU A 61 -3.85 0.81 -14.64
CA LEU A 61 -3.44 2.16 -14.25
C LEU A 61 -2.60 2.86 -15.32
N ALA A 62 -1.85 2.13 -16.14
CA ALA A 62 -1.11 2.70 -17.27
C ALA A 62 -2.00 2.98 -18.48
N VAL A 63 -3.02 2.15 -18.73
CA VAL A 63 -3.97 2.32 -19.83
C VAL A 63 -4.87 3.54 -19.61
N LEU A 64 -5.27 3.82 -18.37
CA LEU A 64 -6.15 4.96 -18.05
C LEU A 64 -5.60 6.33 -18.53
N PRO A 65 -4.38 6.76 -18.17
CA PRO A 65 -3.80 8.01 -18.66
C PRO A 65 -3.49 7.95 -20.17
N LEU A 66 -3.13 6.78 -20.71
CA LEU A 66 -2.91 6.60 -22.15
C LEU A 66 -4.19 6.84 -22.97
N ALA A 67 -5.32 6.31 -22.49
CA ALA A 67 -6.63 6.53 -23.09
C ALA A 67 -7.06 8.01 -22.99
N MET A 68 -6.80 8.67 -21.86
CA MET A 68 -7.04 10.10 -21.70
C MET A 68 -6.21 10.95 -22.66
N LEU A 69 -4.95 10.57 -22.91
CA LEU A 69 -4.09 11.23 -23.88
C LEU A 69 -4.62 11.07 -25.31
N TYR A 70 -5.08 9.86 -25.68
CA TYR A 70 -5.63 9.58 -27.00
C TYR A 70 -6.88 10.42 -27.33
N ILE A 71 -7.74 10.65 -26.33
CA ILE A 71 -8.96 11.45 -26.46
C ILE A 71 -8.66 12.95 -26.55
N ASN A 72 -7.40 13.39 -26.39
CA ASN A 72 -7.02 14.80 -26.32
C ASN A 72 -7.90 15.58 -25.33
N ALA A 73 -8.20 14.95 -24.19
CA ALA A 73 -9.10 15.52 -23.21
C ALA A 73 -8.62 16.91 -22.78
N SER A 74 -9.53 17.88 -22.78
CA SER A 74 -9.19 19.23 -22.36
C SER A 74 -8.73 19.25 -20.90
N LEU A 75 -7.75 20.10 -20.57
CA LEU A 75 -7.26 20.23 -19.19
C LEU A 75 -8.39 20.61 -18.21
N ASN A 76 -9.37 21.39 -18.67
CA ASN A 76 -10.54 21.72 -17.87
C ASN A 76 -11.41 20.48 -17.58
N THR A 77 -11.59 19.59 -18.56
CA THR A 77 -12.32 18.34 -18.36
C THR A 77 -11.65 17.47 -17.30
N LEU A 78 -10.32 17.30 -17.39
CA LEU A 78 -9.55 16.52 -16.42
C LEU A 78 -9.67 17.11 -15.01
N LYS A 79 -9.54 18.44 -14.89
CA LYS A 79 -9.66 19.15 -13.61
C LYS A 79 -11.04 18.94 -12.98
N THR A 80 -12.11 19.08 -13.76
CA THR A 80 -13.48 18.88 -13.27
C THR A 80 -13.71 17.43 -12.83
N ALA A 81 -13.23 16.44 -13.58
CA ALA A 81 -13.35 15.03 -13.21
C ALA A 81 -12.65 14.70 -11.86
N VAL A 82 -11.46 15.27 -11.63
CA VAL A 82 -10.73 15.13 -10.36
C VAL A 82 -11.50 15.79 -9.21
N ILE A 83 -12.06 16.98 -9.41
CA ILE A 83 -12.85 17.66 -8.37
C ILE A 83 -14.09 16.85 -8.00
N LEU A 84 -14.81 16.34 -9.00
CA LEU A 84 -16.01 15.52 -8.78
C LEU A 84 -15.71 14.23 -7.99
N THR A 85 -14.57 13.59 -8.24
CA THR A 85 -14.14 12.38 -7.52
C THR A 85 -13.58 12.69 -6.12
N ALA A 86 -12.98 13.86 -5.91
CA ALA A 86 -12.42 14.26 -4.61
C ALA A 86 -13.50 14.52 -3.54
N ILE A 87 -14.65 15.08 -3.93
CA ILE A 87 -15.76 15.40 -3.01
C ILE A 87 -16.20 14.20 -2.15
N PRO A 88 -16.57 13.04 -2.72
CA PRO A 88 -16.95 11.87 -1.92
C PRO A 88 -15.76 11.27 -1.13
N PHE A 89 -14.55 11.36 -1.67
CA PHE A 89 -13.36 10.83 -1.01
C PHE A 89 -13.05 11.59 0.29
N ILE A 90 -13.23 12.91 0.31
CA ILE A 90 -13.10 13.75 1.51
C ILE A 90 -14.07 13.28 2.62
N PHE A 91 -15.31 12.93 2.27
CA PHE A 91 -16.27 12.44 3.26
C PHE A 91 -15.79 11.15 3.92
N ILE A 92 -15.27 10.21 3.13
CA ILE A 92 -14.70 8.95 3.64
C ILE A 92 -13.48 9.24 4.53
N LEU A 93 -12.59 10.13 4.10
CA LEU A 93 -11.41 10.51 4.88
C LEU A 93 -11.77 11.12 6.24
N MET A 94 -12.81 11.96 6.29
CA MET A 94 -13.32 12.53 7.54
C MET A 94 -13.76 11.43 8.52
N VAL A 95 -14.50 10.43 8.05
CA VAL A 95 -14.91 9.29 8.87
C VAL A 95 -13.70 8.47 9.35
N LYS A 96 -12.70 8.24 8.47
CA LYS A 96 -11.48 7.52 8.86
C LYS A 96 -10.68 8.27 9.92
N ILE A 97 -10.53 9.59 9.78
CA ILE A 97 -9.83 10.43 10.77
C ILE A 97 -10.56 10.41 12.10
N TRP A 98 -11.90 10.51 12.10
CA TRP A 98 -12.66 10.44 13.34
C TRP A 98 -12.56 9.07 14.01
N GLY A 99 -12.64 7.99 13.24
CA GLY A 99 -12.42 6.63 13.74
C GLY A 99 -11.02 6.44 14.33
N LEU A 100 -10.00 6.97 13.66
CA LEU A 100 -8.61 6.96 14.13
C LEU A 100 -8.44 7.77 15.42
N LEU A 101 -8.99 8.97 15.50
CA LEU A 101 -8.92 9.83 16.69
C LEU A 101 -9.66 9.22 17.87
N LYS A 102 -10.82 8.59 17.64
CA LYS A 102 -11.55 7.87 18.67
C LYS A 102 -10.72 6.69 19.18
N TRP A 103 -10.21 5.86 18.28
CA TRP A 103 -9.38 4.71 18.62
C TRP A 103 -8.12 5.13 19.39
N LEU A 104 -7.40 6.15 18.90
CA LEU A 104 -6.22 6.69 19.56
C LEU A 104 -6.54 7.24 20.96
N ARG A 105 -7.68 7.91 21.12
CA ARG A 105 -8.12 8.43 22.43
C ARG A 105 -8.49 7.29 23.39
N GLU A 106 -9.13 6.23 22.92
CA GLU A 106 -9.43 5.05 23.74
C GLU A 106 -8.16 4.29 24.15
N ASP A 107 -7.19 4.15 23.25
CA ASP A 107 -5.91 3.46 23.50
C ASP A 107 -5.00 4.26 24.44
N TYR A 108 -4.95 5.59 24.31
CA TYR A 108 -4.13 6.45 25.18
C TYR A 108 -4.81 6.85 26.49
N ALA A 109 -6.14 6.88 26.59
CA ALA A 109 -6.81 7.25 27.84
C ALA A 109 -6.77 6.14 28.91
N ALA A 110 -6.59 4.88 28.51
CA ALA A 110 -6.57 3.73 29.42
C ALA A 110 -5.15 3.30 29.88
N MET A 111 -4.09 3.91 29.35
CA MET A 111 -2.75 3.31 29.38
C MET A 111 -1.69 4.20 30.05
N PRO A 112 -1.38 4.00 31.35
CA PRO A 112 -0.19 4.60 31.97
C PRO A 112 1.09 3.99 31.38
N ALA A 113 2.12 4.83 31.16
CA ALA A 113 3.34 4.52 30.39
C ALA A 113 4.03 3.17 30.73
N HIS A 114 3.90 2.67 31.96
CA HIS A 114 4.52 1.41 32.39
C HIS A 114 3.88 0.13 31.83
N LEU A 115 2.61 0.17 31.36
CA LEU A 115 1.93 -1.00 30.77
C LEU A 115 2.24 -1.17 29.28
N ILE A 116 2.68 -0.10 28.59
CA ILE A 116 2.99 -0.13 27.15
C ILE A 116 4.22 -0.98 26.88
N GLU A 117 5.23 -0.85 27.73
CA GLU A 117 6.47 -1.64 27.65
C GLU A 117 6.20 -3.13 27.93
N ALA A 118 5.37 -3.43 28.94
CA ALA A 118 5.03 -4.83 29.28
C ALA A 118 4.18 -5.51 28.20
N GLN A 119 3.25 -4.79 27.58
CA GLN A 119 2.34 -5.34 26.58
C GLN A 119 2.99 -5.44 25.20
N SER A 120 3.82 -4.47 24.80
CA SER A 120 4.65 -4.56 23.59
C SER A 120 5.68 -5.69 23.68
N ALA A 121 6.29 -5.91 24.86
CA ALA A 121 7.17 -7.05 25.09
C ALA A 121 6.43 -8.40 24.98
N ARG A 122 5.19 -8.50 25.49
CA ARG A 122 4.36 -9.71 25.36
C ARG A 122 3.88 -9.94 23.93
N LEU A 123 3.54 -8.90 23.18
CA LEU A 123 3.15 -9.00 21.77
C LEU A 123 4.36 -9.43 20.89
N ALA A 124 5.56 -8.92 21.19
CA ALA A 124 6.80 -9.37 20.56
C ALA A 124 7.16 -10.83 20.90
N GLN A 125 6.88 -11.27 22.13
CA GLN A 125 7.07 -12.68 22.53
C GLN A 125 6.02 -13.61 21.93
N GLY A 126 4.76 -13.19 21.81
CA GLY A 126 3.69 -13.96 21.17
C GLY A 126 3.99 -14.23 19.70
N THR A 127 4.38 -13.18 18.96
CA THR A 127 4.78 -13.32 17.55
C THR A 127 6.04 -14.18 17.36
N ALA A 128 7.00 -14.15 18.30
CA ALA A 128 8.17 -15.03 18.25
C ALA A 128 7.82 -16.51 18.54
N CYS A 129 6.90 -16.77 19.48
CA CYS A 129 6.43 -18.12 19.80
C CYS A 129 5.61 -18.72 18.64
N ASP A 130 4.74 -17.91 18.02
CA ASP A 130 3.93 -18.30 16.86
C ASP A 130 4.81 -18.56 15.62
N ALA A 131 5.86 -17.76 15.41
CA ALA A 131 6.83 -17.95 14.34
C ALA A 131 7.69 -19.23 14.53
N GLU A 132 8.04 -19.59 15.77
CA GLU A 132 8.79 -20.81 16.07
C GLU A 132 7.92 -22.08 16.03
N GLN A 133 6.60 -21.96 16.18
CA GLN A 133 5.64 -23.07 16.10
C GLN A 133 5.27 -23.47 14.66
N ALA A 134 5.28 -22.54 13.70
CA ALA A 134 4.99 -22.81 12.29
C ALA A 134 5.85 -23.97 11.67
N PRO A 135 7.18 -24.03 11.85
CA PRO A 135 7.98 -25.16 11.39
C PRO A 135 7.90 -26.40 12.29
N ARG A 136 7.58 -26.27 13.59
CA ARG A 136 7.43 -27.42 14.50
C ARG A 136 6.14 -28.20 14.28
N GLN A 137 5.03 -27.51 13.99
CA GLN A 137 3.76 -28.15 13.62
C GLN A 137 3.85 -28.88 12.28
N ALA A 138 4.57 -28.31 11.30
CA ALA A 138 4.87 -28.99 10.03
C ALA A 138 5.71 -30.28 10.22
N ARG A 139 6.58 -30.32 11.24
CA ARG A 139 7.40 -31.50 11.57
C ARG A 139 6.67 -32.55 12.43
N GLN A 140 5.67 -32.14 13.23
CA GLN A 140 4.86 -33.05 14.06
C GLN A 140 3.66 -33.66 13.33
N GLY A 141 3.29 -33.13 12.16
CA GLY A 141 2.24 -33.67 11.28
C GLY A 141 2.64 -34.85 10.39
N ALA A 142 3.88 -35.36 10.48
CA ALA A 142 4.26 -36.59 9.79
C ALA A 142 3.61 -37.78 10.51
N PRO A 143 2.76 -38.59 9.84
CA PRO A 143 1.96 -39.62 10.49
C PRO A 143 2.85 -40.69 11.13
N LYS A 144 2.73 -40.85 12.46
CA LYS A 144 3.24 -42.01 13.22
C LYS A 144 2.42 -43.29 12.95
N THR A 145 1.98 -43.50 11.71
CA THR A 145 1.09 -44.60 11.32
C THR A 145 1.83 -45.72 10.58
N LEU A 146 3.15 -45.62 10.40
CA LEU A 146 3.97 -46.68 9.78
C LEU A 146 4.80 -47.51 10.77
N GLU A 147 4.60 -47.36 12.09
CA GLU A 147 5.31 -48.16 13.11
C GLU A 147 4.43 -49.25 13.75
N ASN A 148 3.21 -49.48 13.25
CA ASN A 148 2.31 -50.56 13.69
C ASN A 148 1.49 -51.17 12.52
N LEU A 149 2.15 -51.54 11.43
CA LEU A 149 1.61 -52.47 10.43
C LEU A 149 2.74 -53.21 9.70
#